data_AF-A0A9W9YS94-F1
#
_entry.id   AF-A0A9W9YS94-F1
#
_cell.length_a   1.000
_cell.length_b   1.000
_cell.length_c   1.000
_cell.angle_alpha   90.00
_cell.angle_beta   90.00
_cell.angle_gamma   90.00
#
_symmetry.space_group_name_H-M   'P 1'
#
loop_
_entity.id
_entity.type
_entity.pdbx_description
1 polymer ?
#
loop_
_entity_poly.entity_id
_entity_poly.type
_entity_poly.pdbx_seq_one_letter_code
_entity_poly.pdbx_strand_id
1 'polypeptide(L)'
;MQNGGKLPYKVADISLADWGRKEIILAENEMPGLMEMRKRYGPEKPLKGARISGCLHMTIQTAVLIETLTELGAEVMWSSCNIFSTQDHAAAAIAKTGVPVYAWKGETDEEYIWCIDQTLVFPDGEPLNMILDDGGDLTNLVHEKYPQFLKGIKGLSEETTTGVHNLYKMMEKDQLKVPAINVNDSVPRANLTTSMESVNLLLMVSRERQTLCLLAKFASWLDMVMLVRDQYSP
;
A
#
# COMPACT_ATOMS: atom_id res chain seq x y z
N MET A 1 25.11 12.86 8.10
CA MET A 1 24.99 12.79 6.63
C MET A 1 24.03 13.90 6.22
N GLN A 2 24.30 14.61 5.13
CA GLN A 2 23.75 15.95 4.86
C GLN A 2 22.21 15.95 4.77
N ASN A 3 21.54 16.70 5.66
CA ASN A 3 20.10 17.03 5.60
C ASN A 3 19.85 18.11 4.53
N GLY A 4 20.13 17.78 3.28
CA GLY A 4 19.85 18.64 2.12
C GLY A 4 18.57 18.21 1.40
N GLY A 5 17.44 18.84 1.77
CA GLY A 5 16.32 19.09 0.85
C GLY A 5 15.53 17.90 0.27
N LYS A 6 15.16 16.88 1.06
CA LYS A 6 14.16 15.90 0.61
C LYS A 6 12.83 16.63 0.36
N LEU A 7 12.29 16.49 -0.85
CA LEU A 7 10.99 17.09 -1.19
C LEU A 7 9.89 16.45 -0.33
N PRO A 8 8.94 17.21 0.24
CA PRO A 8 7.84 16.66 1.02
C PRO A 8 6.92 15.75 0.17
N TYR A 9 6.82 16.04 -1.13
CA TYR A 9 6.14 15.25 -2.15
C TYR A 9 6.61 15.71 -3.54
N LYS A 10 6.30 14.95 -4.60
CA LYS A 10 6.42 15.39 -5.99
C LYS A 10 5.26 14.79 -6.81
N VAL A 11 4.37 15.66 -7.28
CA VAL A 11 3.19 15.34 -8.09
C VAL A 11 3.12 16.28 -9.29
N ALA A 12 2.31 15.95 -10.32
CA ALA A 12 2.21 16.76 -11.53
C ALA A 12 1.74 18.20 -11.25
N ASP A 13 0.62 18.33 -10.53
CA ASP A 13 0.01 19.62 -10.22
C ASP A 13 -0.80 19.54 -8.92
N ILE A 14 -0.33 20.25 -7.88
CA ILE A 14 -0.99 20.28 -6.58
C ILE A 14 -2.35 21.00 -6.61
N SER A 15 -2.62 21.83 -7.64
CA SER A 15 -3.89 22.55 -7.79
C SER A 15 -5.08 21.60 -8.04
N LEU A 16 -4.81 20.37 -8.50
CA LEU A 16 -5.81 19.35 -8.76
C LEU A 16 -6.38 18.70 -7.49
N ALA A 17 -5.82 19.00 -6.31
CA ALA A 17 -6.18 18.33 -5.06
C ALA A 17 -7.66 18.45 -4.68
N ASP A 18 -8.30 19.58 -4.96
CA ASP A 18 -9.73 19.78 -4.63
C ASP A 18 -10.65 18.96 -5.54
N TRP A 19 -10.23 18.70 -6.79
CA TRP A 19 -10.92 17.76 -7.67
C TRP A 19 -10.72 16.34 -7.16
N GLY A 20 -9.49 15.93 -6.88
CA GLY A 20 -9.22 14.60 -6.35
C GLY A 20 -9.95 14.30 -5.04
N ARG A 21 -10.07 15.28 -4.14
CA ARG A 21 -10.87 15.14 -2.91
C ARG A 21 -12.34 14.81 -3.21
N LYS A 22 -12.95 15.47 -4.20
CA LYS A 22 -14.35 15.19 -4.58
C LYS A 22 -14.50 13.76 -5.09
N GLU A 23 -13.56 13.28 -5.91
CA GLU A 23 -13.60 11.91 -6.42
C GLU A 23 -13.31 10.86 -5.35
N ILE A 24 -12.40 11.13 -4.41
CA ILE A 24 -12.16 10.27 -3.24
C ILE A 24 -13.44 10.10 -2.43
N ILE A 25 -14.15 11.18 -2.12
CA ILE A 25 -15.43 11.12 -1.38
C ILE A 25 -16.47 10.28 -2.14
N LEU A 26 -16.51 10.36 -3.46
CA LEU A 26 -17.41 9.52 -4.25
C LEU A 26 -16.98 8.05 -4.21
N ALA A 27 -15.68 7.78 -4.32
CA ALA A 27 -15.13 6.43 -4.30
C ALA A 27 -15.30 5.73 -2.94
N GLU A 28 -15.29 6.46 -1.83
CA GLU A 28 -15.57 5.89 -0.50
C GLU A 28 -16.94 5.18 -0.44
N ASN A 29 -17.95 5.67 -1.17
CA ASN A 29 -19.27 5.03 -1.24
C ASN A 29 -19.23 3.68 -1.96
N GLU A 30 -18.27 3.48 -2.88
CA GLU A 30 -18.06 2.26 -3.65
C GLU A 30 -17.00 1.34 -3.02
N MET A 31 -16.48 1.71 -1.84
CA MET A 31 -15.46 0.95 -1.11
C MET A 31 -15.90 0.63 0.33
N PRO A 32 -17.10 0.04 0.53
CA PRO A 32 -17.72 -0.11 1.85
C PRO A 32 -16.88 -0.93 2.82
N GLY A 33 -16.07 -1.87 2.33
CA GLY A 33 -15.19 -2.64 3.20
C GLY A 33 -14.10 -1.79 3.85
N LEU A 34 -13.43 -0.89 3.11
CA LEU A 34 -12.42 -0.01 3.71
C LEU A 34 -13.06 0.95 4.70
N MET A 35 -14.26 1.45 4.39
CA MET A 35 -15.00 2.34 5.29
C MET A 35 -15.42 1.63 6.59
N GLU A 36 -15.88 0.39 6.51
CA GLU A 36 -16.19 -0.42 7.71
C GLU A 36 -14.91 -0.71 8.52
N MET A 37 -13.77 -0.94 7.86
CA MET A 37 -12.49 -1.13 8.54
C MET A 37 -12.05 0.12 9.31
N ARG A 38 -12.15 1.31 8.69
CA ARG A 38 -11.91 2.59 9.38
C ARG A 38 -12.81 2.72 10.60
N LYS A 39 -14.10 2.45 10.46
CA LYS A 39 -15.08 2.52 11.55
C LYS A 39 -14.76 1.54 12.69
N ARG A 40 -14.42 0.30 12.35
CA ARG A 40 -14.19 -0.77 13.32
C ARG A 40 -12.87 -0.62 14.07
N TYR A 41 -11.78 -0.34 13.34
CA TYR A 41 -10.42 -0.39 13.90
C TYR A 41 -9.76 0.98 14.03
N GLY A 42 -10.35 2.05 13.49
CA GLY A 42 -9.87 3.43 13.64
C GLY A 42 -9.64 3.82 15.11
N PRO A 43 -10.56 3.54 16.05
CA PRO A 43 -10.34 3.85 17.46
C PRO A 43 -9.15 3.12 18.09
N GLU A 44 -8.83 1.90 17.64
CA GLU A 44 -7.75 1.07 18.17
C GLU A 44 -6.37 1.46 17.63
N LYS A 45 -6.34 2.14 16.47
CA LYS A 45 -5.12 2.51 15.74
C LYS A 45 -4.11 1.34 15.67
N PRO A 46 -4.50 0.17 15.13
CA PRO A 46 -3.67 -1.04 15.17
C PRO A 46 -2.33 -0.89 14.45
N LEU A 47 -2.19 0.11 13.59
CA LEU A 47 -1.00 0.34 12.77
C LEU A 47 -0.10 1.43 13.33
N LYS A 48 -0.36 1.87 14.57
CA LYS A 48 0.50 2.84 15.24
C LYS A 48 1.95 2.33 15.28
N GLY A 49 2.86 3.15 14.73
CA GLY A 49 4.28 2.81 14.60
C GLY A 49 4.65 2.07 13.32
N ALA A 50 3.67 1.72 12.48
CA ALA A 50 3.91 1.26 11.11
C ALA A 50 4.39 2.43 10.24
N ARG A 51 5.46 2.18 9.48
CA ARG A 51 6.00 3.06 8.45
C ARG A 51 5.92 2.31 7.12
N ILE A 52 4.80 2.50 6.44
CA ILE A 52 4.41 1.75 5.25
C ILE A 52 4.87 2.50 4.00
N SER A 53 5.76 1.87 3.24
CA SER A 53 6.10 2.30 1.89
C SER A 53 5.23 1.55 0.88
N GLY A 54 4.40 2.27 0.14
CA GLY A 54 3.54 1.71 -0.90
C GLY A 54 4.09 1.95 -2.30
N CYS A 55 4.10 0.91 -3.13
CA CYS A 55 4.41 0.97 -4.56
C CYS A 55 3.27 0.29 -5.34
N LEU A 56 2.16 1.03 -5.50
CA LEU A 56 0.94 0.59 -6.18
C LEU A 56 0.47 1.72 -7.09
N HIS A 57 -0.31 1.41 -8.11
CA HIS A 57 -0.95 2.43 -8.96
C HIS A 57 -1.54 3.58 -8.13
N MET A 58 -1.09 4.81 -8.37
CA MET A 58 -1.55 5.99 -7.62
C MET A 58 -2.88 6.52 -8.18
N THR A 59 -3.98 5.83 -7.85
CA THR A 59 -5.35 6.15 -8.29
C THR A 59 -6.23 6.67 -7.15
N ILE A 60 -7.47 7.05 -7.46
CA ILE A 60 -8.50 7.40 -6.47
C ILE A 60 -8.79 6.24 -5.50
N GLN A 61 -8.82 4.99 -5.98
CA GLN A 61 -9.05 3.83 -5.12
C GLN A 61 -7.87 3.62 -4.15
N THR A 62 -6.65 3.80 -4.65
CA THR A 62 -5.44 3.76 -3.82
C THR A 62 -5.40 4.92 -2.82
N ALA A 63 -5.91 6.10 -3.17
CA ALA A 63 -6.07 7.21 -2.23
C ALA A 63 -6.98 6.83 -1.04
N VAL A 64 -8.10 6.13 -1.28
CA VAL A 64 -8.96 5.60 -0.20
C VAL A 64 -8.22 4.56 0.65
N LEU A 65 -7.36 3.71 0.06
CA LEU A 65 -6.49 2.80 0.80
C LEU A 65 -5.50 3.56 1.70
N ILE A 66 -4.77 4.53 1.15
CA ILE A 66 -3.77 5.33 1.87
C ILE A 66 -4.41 6.01 3.09
N GLU A 67 -5.56 6.63 2.90
CA GLU A 67 -6.29 7.27 4.00
C GLU A 67 -6.82 6.25 5.02
N THR A 68 -7.14 5.03 4.59
CA THR A 68 -7.50 3.95 5.51
C THR A 68 -6.30 3.54 6.36
N LEU A 69 -5.13 3.32 5.76
CA LEU A 69 -3.91 2.99 6.51
C LEU A 69 -3.55 4.09 7.52
N THR A 70 -3.65 5.34 7.09
CA THR A 70 -3.40 6.52 7.94
C THR A 70 -4.42 6.60 9.08
N GLU A 71 -5.72 6.40 8.79
CA GLU A 71 -6.78 6.35 9.79
C GLU A 71 -6.58 5.20 10.79
N LEU A 72 -5.95 4.10 10.38
CA LEU A 72 -5.63 2.99 11.27
C LEU A 72 -4.29 3.18 12.02
N GLY A 73 -3.63 4.33 11.86
CA GLY A 73 -2.50 4.78 12.67
C GLY A 73 -1.12 4.66 12.01
N ALA A 74 -1.05 4.26 10.75
CA ALA A 74 0.22 4.14 10.03
C ALA A 74 0.74 5.51 9.58
N GLU A 75 2.07 5.65 9.54
CA GLU A 75 2.74 6.64 8.70
C GLU A 75 2.93 6.01 7.31
N VAL A 76 2.61 6.77 6.26
CA VAL A 76 2.56 6.25 4.89
C VAL A 76 3.41 7.14 3.95
N MET A 77 4.15 6.51 3.04
CA MET A 77 4.75 7.14 1.87
C MET A 77 4.35 6.35 0.62
N TRP A 78 4.23 7.01 -0.54
CA TRP A 78 3.72 6.34 -1.73
C TRP A 78 4.44 6.73 -3.02
N SER A 79 4.67 5.72 -3.87
CA SER A 79 5.03 5.85 -5.28
C SER A 79 4.10 4.99 -6.14
N SER A 80 4.04 5.29 -7.44
CA SER A 80 3.31 4.44 -8.39
C SER A 80 4.14 3.20 -8.76
N CYS A 81 3.49 2.10 -9.16
CA CYS A 81 4.15 0.92 -9.75
C CYS A 81 4.14 0.93 -11.29
N ASN A 82 3.61 1.99 -11.90
CA ASN A 82 3.60 2.14 -13.36
C ASN A 82 3.54 3.61 -13.78
N ILE A 83 4.45 3.98 -14.69
CA ILE A 83 4.66 5.35 -15.21
C ILE A 83 3.41 6.01 -15.83
N PHE A 84 2.41 5.25 -16.27
CA PHE A 84 1.20 5.81 -16.91
C PHE A 84 -0.08 5.67 -16.07
N SER A 85 0.01 5.01 -14.92
CA SER A 85 -1.16 4.63 -14.12
C SER A 85 -1.64 5.69 -13.14
N THR A 86 -0.77 6.65 -12.81
CA THR A 86 -1.10 7.71 -11.86
C THR A 86 -2.29 8.54 -12.35
N GLN A 87 -3.24 8.79 -11.45
CA GLN A 87 -4.26 9.81 -11.60
C GLN A 87 -3.79 11.05 -10.85
N ASP A 88 -3.34 12.08 -11.57
CA ASP A 88 -2.63 13.22 -10.97
C ASP A 88 -3.46 13.97 -9.92
N HIS A 89 -4.78 14.03 -10.09
CA HIS A 89 -5.69 14.63 -9.11
C HIS A 89 -5.78 13.79 -7.83
N ALA A 90 -5.70 12.45 -7.91
CA ALA A 90 -5.61 11.59 -6.74
C ALA A 90 -4.28 11.79 -6.00
N ALA A 91 -3.16 11.81 -6.73
CA ALA A 91 -1.84 12.08 -6.18
C ALA A 91 -1.78 13.45 -5.47
N ALA A 92 -2.31 14.50 -6.11
CA ALA A 92 -2.40 15.83 -5.53
C ALA A 92 -3.28 15.88 -4.28
N ALA A 93 -4.42 15.18 -4.28
CA ALA A 93 -5.33 15.14 -3.14
C ALA A 93 -4.70 14.48 -1.91
N ILE A 94 -3.94 13.40 -2.10
CA ILE A 94 -3.19 12.75 -1.03
C ILE A 94 -1.99 13.58 -0.59
N ALA A 95 -1.21 14.15 -1.51
CA ALA A 95 -0.10 15.04 -1.15
C ALA A 95 -0.56 16.23 -0.28
N LYS A 96 -1.75 16.79 -0.56
CA LYS A 96 -2.35 17.89 0.22
C LYS A 96 -2.74 17.49 1.66
N THR A 97 -2.90 16.20 1.97
CA THR A 97 -3.13 15.75 3.37
C THR A 97 -1.86 15.73 4.22
N GLY A 98 -0.69 15.87 3.58
CA GLY A 98 0.62 15.76 4.22
C GLY A 98 1.27 14.39 4.06
N VAL A 99 0.59 13.41 3.46
CA VAL A 99 1.19 12.12 3.09
C VAL A 99 2.17 12.33 1.92
N PRO A 100 3.45 11.94 2.04
CA PRO A 100 4.41 12.06 0.95
C PRO A 100 4.06 11.15 -0.23
N VAL A 101 3.78 11.77 -1.38
CA VAL A 101 3.52 11.07 -2.66
C VAL A 101 4.53 11.52 -3.69
N TYR A 102 5.19 10.56 -4.33
CA TYR A 102 6.12 10.76 -5.43
C TYR A 102 5.57 10.00 -6.62
N ALA A 103 4.65 10.63 -7.35
CA ALA A 103 3.98 10.01 -8.48
C ALA A 103 3.32 11.06 -9.39
N TRP A 104 3.46 10.89 -10.71
CA TRP A 104 2.69 11.59 -11.74
C TRP A 104 2.50 10.73 -12.98
N LYS A 105 1.55 11.09 -13.82
CA LYS A 105 1.33 10.39 -15.08
C LYS A 105 2.39 10.81 -16.11
N GLY A 106 3.02 9.82 -16.74
CA GLY A 106 4.04 10.03 -17.76
C GLY A 106 5.44 10.27 -17.21
N GLU A 107 5.76 9.69 -16.05
CA GLU A 107 7.13 9.59 -15.54
C GLU A 107 8.08 8.97 -16.59
N THR A 108 9.34 9.41 -16.61
CA THR A 108 10.41 8.63 -17.26
C THR A 108 10.81 7.44 -16.38
N ASP A 109 11.52 6.46 -16.94
CA ASP A 109 12.03 5.32 -16.16
C ASP A 109 12.98 5.76 -15.03
N GLU A 110 13.74 6.85 -15.24
CA GLU A 110 14.63 7.41 -14.23
C GLU A 110 13.83 8.07 -13.09
N GLU A 111 12.77 8.79 -13.43
CA GLU A 111 11.87 9.42 -12.46
C GLU A 111 11.09 8.36 -11.67
N TYR A 112 10.65 7.28 -12.32
CA TYR A 112 9.98 6.15 -11.69
C TYR A 112 10.83 5.53 -10.58
N ILE A 113 12.08 5.18 -10.88
CA ILE A 113 12.98 4.61 -9.87
C ILE A 113 13.30 5.65 -8.78
N TRP A 114 13.49 6.92 -9.15
CA TRP A 114 13.69 7.99 -8.18
C TRP A 114 12.50 8.13 -7.22
N CYS A 115 11.27 7.99 -7.72
CA CYS A 115 10.05 8.01 -6.91
C CYS A 115 10.02 6.89 -5.88
N ILE A 116 10.39 5.66 -6.27
CA ILE A 116 10.50 4.54 -5.33
C ILE A 116 11.62 4.79 -4.31
N ASP A 117 12.78 5.31 -4.72
CA ASP A 117 13.87 5.66 -3.80
C ASP A 117 13.42 6.69 -2.73
N GLN A 118 12.52 7.62 -3.08
CA GLN A 118 12.02 8.60 -2.13
C GLN A 118 11.16 8.00 -1.01
N THR A 119 10.60 6.80 -1.17
CA THR A 119 9.68 6.20 -0.19
C THR A 119 10.38 5.36 0.89
N LEU A 120 11.71 5.21 0.80
CA LEU A 120 12.48 4.33 1.70
C LEU A 120 12.74 4.90 3.10
N VAL A 121 12.81 6.23 3.25
CA VAL A 121 13.14 6.90 4.52
C VAL A 121 12.10 7.97 4.81
N PHE A 122 11.47 7.91 5.97
CA PHE A 122 10.40 8.80 6.41
C PHE A 122 10.94 10.21 6.74
N PRO A 123 10.08 11.24 6.87
CA PRO A 123 10.52 12.63 6.98
C PRO A 123 11.33 12.92 8.25
N ASP A 124 11.18 12.09 9.28
CA ASP A 124 11.94 12.12 10.52
C ASP A 124 13.35 11.48 10.39
N GLY A 125 13.66 10.87 9.24
CA GLY A 125 14.91 10.18 8.97
C GLY A 125 14.89 8.69 9.27
N GLU A 126 13.78 8.16 9.79
CA GLU A 126 13.64 6.73 10.08
C GLU A 126 13.26 5.92 8.83
N PRO A 127 13.81 4.71 8.63
CA PRO A 127 13.49 3.91 7.45
C PRO A 127 12.07 3.31 7.53
N LEU A 128 11.54 2.92 6.37
CA LEU A 128 10.35 2.07 6.27
C LEU A 128 10.48 0.81 7.13
N ASN A 129 9.36 0.31 7.64
CA ASN A 129 9.30 -0.97 8.35
C ASN A 129 8.25 -1.94 7.79
N MET A 130 7.49 -1.54 6.77
CA MET A 130 6.60 -2.42 6.02
C MET A 130 6.52 -1.99 4.54
N ILE A 131 6.30 -2.97 3.67
CA ILE A 131 6.16 -2.78 2.22
C ILE A 131 4.76 -3.22 1.77
N LEU A 132 4.12 -2.39 0.95
CA LEU A 132 2.89 -2.73 0.22
C LEU A 132 3.22 -2.62 -1.27
N ASP A 133 3.26 -3.75 -1.98
CA ASP A 133 3.83 -3.82 -3.33
C ASP A 133 2.85 -4.41 -4.35
N ASP A 134 3.04 -4.01 -5.60
CA ASP A 134 2.29 -4.41 -6.78
C ASP A 134 3.27 -4.48 -7.95
N GLY A 135 3.70 -5.70 -8.26
CA GLY A 135 4.68 -6.01 -9.30
C GLY A 135 6.06 -6.40 -8.76
N GLY A 136 6.39 -6.00 -7.53
CA GLY A 136 7.61 -6.39 -6.83
C GLY A 136 8.79 -5.43 -6.97
N ASP A 137 8.63 -4.28 -7.61
CA ASP A 137 9.73 -3.35 -7.89
C ASP A 137 10.32 -2.74 -6.62
N LEU A 138 9.48 -2.31 -5.67
CA LEU A 138 9.95 -1.81 -4.37
C LEU A 138 10.64 -2.91 -3.58
N THR A 139 10.09 -4.12 -3.58
CA THR A 139 10.68 -5.29 -2.93
C THR A 139 12.07 -5.58 -3.50
N ASN A 140 12.21 -5.63 -4.83
CA ASN A 140 13.47 -5.90 -5.51
C ASN A 140 14.50 -4.80 -5.21
N LEU A 141 14.10 -3.53 -5.32
CA LEU A 141 14.96 -2.39 -5.04
C LEU A 141 15.55 -2.47 -3.62
N VAL A 142 14.72 -2.76 -2.61
CA VAL A 142 15.18 -2.90 -1.22
C VAL A 142 16.11 -4.10 -1.05
N HIS A 143 15.80 -5.26 -1.65
CA HIS A 143 16.63 -6.45 -1.52
C HIS A 143 17.99 -6.31 -2.21
N GLU A 144 18.04 -5.64 -3.36
CA GLU A 144 19.24 -5.57 -4.20
C GLU A 144 20.11 -4.35 -3.89
N LYS A 145 19.50 -3.17 -3.74
CA LYS A 145 20.24 -1.89 -3.59
C LYS A 145 20.32 -1.41 -2.16
N TYR A 146 19.32 -1.72 -1.32
CA TYR A 146 19.25 -1.22 0.06
C TYR A 146 19.07 -2.33 1.11
N PRO A 147 19.88 -3.40 1.08
CA PRO A 147 19.71 -4.54 1.98
C PRO A 147 19.84 -4.16 3.47
N GLN A 148 20.46 -3.02 3.80
CA GLN A 148 20.52 -2.49 5.16
C GLN A 148 19.14 -2.22 5.78
N PHE A 149 18.11 -1.93 4.97
CA PHE A 149 16.76 -1.67 5.48
C PHE A 149 15.97 -2.95 5.81
N LEU A 150 16.36 -4.09 5.23
CA LEU A 150 15.68 -5.38 5.43
C LEU A 150 15.57 -5.76 6.92
N LYS A 151 16.57 -5.43 7.74
CA LYS A 151 16.56 -5.73 9.18
C LYS A 151 15.41 -5.05 9.93
N GLY A 152 14.97 -3.88 9.47
CA GLY A 152 13.88 -3.11 10.07
C GLY A 152 12.49 -3.50 9.56
N ILE A 153 12.42 -4.13 8.37
CA ILE A 153 11.17 -4.47 7.71
C ILE A 153 10.55 -5.71 8.35
N LYS A 154 9.31 -5.58 8.81
CA LYS A 154 8.54 -6.63 9.48
C LYS A 154 7.88 -7.60 8.50
N GLY A 155 7.63 -7.13 7.28
CA GLY A 155 7.19 -7.95 6.17
C GLY A 155 6.64 -7.10 5.03
N LEU A 156 6.19 -7.80 4.00
CA LEU A 156 5.64 -7.21 2.79
C LEU A 156 4.35 -7.91 2.36
N SER A 157 3.50 -7.20 1.63
CA SER A 157 2.37 -7.80 0.92
C SER A 157 2.49 -7.52 -0.58
N GLU A 158 2.22 -8.52 -1.41
CA GLU A 158 2.28 -8.40 -2.87
C GLU A 158 0.92 -8.73 -3.49
N GLU A 159 0.45 -7.87 -4.39
CA GLU A 159 -0.85 -8.06 -5.04
C GLU A 159 -0.80 -8.91 -6.32
N THR A 160 0.24 -8.81 -7.13
CA THR A 160 0.15 -9.31 -8.50
C THR A 160 0.66 -10.72 -8.64
N THR A 161 0.12 -11.47 -9.60
CA THR A 161 0.67 -12.78 -10.00
C THR A 161 2.17 -12.69 -10.33
N THR A 162 2.60 -11.61 -11.00
CA THR A 162 4.00 -11.41 -11.39
C THR A 162 4.91 -11.22 -10.18
N GLY A 163 4.53 -10.31 -9.27
CA GLY A 163 5.29 -10.07 -8.05
C GLY A 163 5.29 -11.31 -7.13
N VAL A 164 4.16 -12.00 -6.99
CA VAL A 164 4.07 -13.26 -6.23
C VAL A 164 5.00 -14.32 -6.80
N HIS A 165 5.02 -14.49 -8.12
CA HIS A 165 5.94 -15.42 -8.76
C HIS A 165 7.41 -15.06 -8.53
N ASN A 166 7.72 -13.76 -8.48
CA ASN A 166 9.05 -13.28 -8.09
C ASN A 166 9.38 -13.62 -6.63
N LEU A 167 8.45 -13.41 -5.70
CA LEU A 167 8.64 -13.79 -4.29
C LEU A 167 8.91 -15.29 -4.12
N TYR A 168 8.20 -16.16 -4.84
CA TYR A 168 8.49 -17.59 -4.84
C TYR A 168 9.89 -17.92 -5.36
N LYS A 169 10.32 -17.28 -6.47
CA LYS A 169 11.69 -17.44 -6.98
C LYS A 169 12.75 -16.99 -5.96
N MET A 170 12.51 -15.87 -5.28
CA MET A 170 13.40 -15.39 -4.22
C MET A 170 13.45 -16.37 -3.05
N MET A 171 12.30 -16.94 -2.64
CA MET A 171 12.21 -17.93 -1.57
C MET A 171 12.94 -19.24 -1.93
N GLU A 172 12.75 -19.77 -3.14
CA GLU A 172 13.45 -20.97 -3.63
C GLU A 172 14.97 -20.81 -3.66
N LYS A 173 15.46 -19.59 -3.85
CA LYS A 173 16.89 -19.23 -3.87
C LYS A 173 17.43 -18.79 -2.51
N ASP A 174 16.64 -18.84 -1.44
CA ASP A 174 16.97 -18.28 -0.12
C ASP A 174 17.36 -16.79 -0.17
N GLN A 175 16.76 -16.03 -1.08
CA GLN A 175 16.99 -14.59 -1.27
C GLN A 175 15.89 -13.71 -0.67
N LEU A 176 14.71 -14.27 -0.37
CA LEU A 176 13.64 -13.53 0.32
C LEU A 176 13.99 -13.38 1.80
N LYS A 177 14.29 -12.15 2.24
CA LYS A 177 14.85 -11.90 3.58
C LYS A 177 13.83 -11.41 4.61
N VAL A 178 12.59 -11.19 4.21
CA VAL A 178 11.49 -10.74 5.08
C VAL A 178 10.23 -11.57 4.82
N PRO A 179 9.33 -11.72 5.82
CA PRO A 179 8.05 -12.39 5.61
C PRO A 179 7.23 -11.71 4.50
N ALA A 180 6.56 -12.50 3.68
CA ALA A 180 5.77 -12.01 2.56
C ALA A 180 4.36 -12.64 2.57
N ILE A 181 3.35 -11.81 2.29
CA ILE A 181 1.96 -12.24 2.11
C ILE A 181 1.59 -12.10 0.63
N ASN A 182 1.23 -13.23 0.03
CA ASN A 182 0.60 -13.29 -1.27
C ASN A 182 -0.86 -12.87 -1.13
N VAL A 183 -1.18 -11.68 -1.62
CA VAL A 183 -2.57 -11.21 -1.64
C VAL A 183 -3.29 -11.56 -2.93
N ASN A 184 -2.58 -11.71 -4.04
CA ASN A 184 -3.14 -12.10 -5.35
C ASN A 184 -4.11 -13.28 -5.24
N ASP A 185 -3.72 -14.30 -4.48
CA ASP A 185 -4.45 -15.57 -4.39
C ASP A 185 -5.45 -15.58 -3.23
N SER A 186 -5.66 -14.42 -2.58
CA SER A 186 -6.64 -14.32 -1.51
C SER A 186 -8.04 -14.40 -2.12
N VAL A 187 -8.76 -15.48 -1.81
CA VAL A 187 -10.19 -15.55 -2.09
C VAL A 187 -10.86 -14.49 -1.23
N PRO A 188 -11.58 -13.52 -1.81
CA PRO A 188 -12.32 -12.56 -1.00
C PRO A 188 -13.33 -13.33 -0.16
N ARG A 189 -13.22 -13.25 1.17
CA ARG A 189 -14.29 -13.73 2.04
C ARG A 189 -15.47 -12.79 1.86
N ALA A 190 -16.34 -13.09 0.90
CA ALA A 190 -17.72 -12.61 0.88
C ALA A 190 -18.41 -13.23 2.11
N ASN A 191 -18.27 -12.58 3.27
CA ASN A 191 -19.13 -12.67 4.47
C ASN A 191 -18.37 -12.08 5.67
N LEU A 192 -18.56 -10.78 5.94
CA LEU A 192 -18.42 -10.23 7.30
C LEU A 192 -19.73 -10.38 8.11
N THR A 193 -20.68 -11.16 7.62
CA THR A 193 -21.85 -11.63 8.37
C THR A 193 -21.82 -13.16 8.43
N THR A 194 -21.55 -13.66 9.64
CA THR A 194 -21.99 -14.94 10.22
C THR A 194 -22.32 -16.11 9.26
N SER A 195 -21.51 -17.18 9.41
CA SER A 195 -21.76 -18.59 9.06
C SER A 195 -21.89 -19.01 7.59
N MET A 196 -21.35 -20.20 7.29
CA MET A 196 -21.43 -20.92 6.02
C MET A 196 -22.85 -21.00 5.46
N GLU A 197 -23.03 -20.71 4.17
CA GLU A 197 -23.49 -21.65 3.13
C GLU A 197 -23.70 -20.90 1.80
N SER A 198 -23.33 -21.60 0.73
CA SER A 198 -23.42 -21.34 -0.70
C SER A 198 -24.59 -20.45 -1.19
N VAL A 199 -24.37 -19.61 -2.22
CA VAL A 199 -25.11 -19.58 -3.51
C VAL A 199 -24.56 -18.46 -4.43
N ASN A 200 -24.09 -18.88 -5.62
CA ASN A 200 -23.94 -18.16 -6.91
C ASN A 200 -23.42 -16.72 -6.97
N LEU A 201 -22.22 -16.53 -7.55
CA LEU A 201 -21.73 -15.21 -7.97
C LEU A 201 -20.90 -15.26 -9.28
N LEU A 202 -21.50 -15.74 -10.37
CA LEU A 202 -20.88 -15.69 -11.72
C LEU A 202 -21.09 -14.31 -12.41
N LEU A 203 -21.72 -13.33 -11.75
CA LEU A 203 -22.07 -12.04 -12.37
C LEU A 203 -21.48 -10.79 -11.70
N MET A 204 -20.68 -10.92 -10.63
CA MET A 204 -19.96 -9.77 -10.01
C MET A 204 -18.45 -9.72 -10.36
N VAL A 205 -17.96 -10.63 -11.20
CA VAL A 205 -16.51 -10.84 -11.46
C VAL A 205 -15.89 -9.78 -12.40
N SER A 206 -16.68 -8.84 -12.94
CA SER A 206 -16.21 -7.87 -13.95
C SER A 206 -15.90 -6.46 -13.42
N ARG A 207 -16.36 -6.06 -12.22
CA ARG A 207 -16.28 -4.64 -11.79
C ARG A 207 -15.71 -4.36 -10.40
N GLU A 208 -15.40 -5.38 -9.59
CA GLU A 208 -14.98 -5.18 -8.17
C GLU A 208 -13.70 -5.95 -7.78
N ARG A 209 -12.74 -6.18 -8.69
CA ARG A 209 -11.46 -6.83 -8.30
C ARG A 209 -10.63 -5.98 -7.33
N GLN A 210 -10.61 -4.65 -7.48
CA GLN A 210 -9.79 -3.78 -6.64
C GLN A 210 -10.24 -3.75 -5.18
N THR A 211 -11.54 -3.55 -4.90
CA THR A 211 -12.07 -3.44 -3.52
C THR A 211 -11.98 -4.75 -2.75
N LEU A 212 -12.28 -5.87 -3.40
CA LEU A 212 -12.19 -7.21 -2.80
C LEU A 212 -10.75 -7.65 -2.55
N CYS A 213 -9.83 -7.28 -3.45
CA CYS A 213 -8.40 -7.48 -3.25
C CYS A 213 -7.91 -6.66 -2.05
N LEU A 214 -8.27 -5.37 -1.95
CA LEU A 214 -7.88 -4.48 -0.84
C LEU A 214 -8.35 -4.96 0.56
N LEU A 215 -9.53 -5.57 0.65
CA LEU A 215 -10.03 -6.16 1.90
C LEU A 215 -9.28 -7.44 2.28
N ALA A 216 -8.97 -8.28 1.30
CA ALA A 216 -8.19 -9.47 1.51
C ALA A 216 -6.72 -9.13 1.84
N LYS A 217 -6.16 -8.05 1.25
CA LYS A 217 -4.86 -7.45 1.58
C LYS A 217 -4.82 -7.11 3.06
N PHE A 218 -5.84 -6.42 3.54
CA PHE A 218 -5.83 -5.97 4.92
C PHE A 218 -6.16 -7.07 5.92
N ALA A 219 -7.04 -8.03 5.61
CA ALA A 219 -7.35 -9.12 6.55
C ALA A 219 -6.13 -10.02 6.81
N SER A 220 -5.45 -10.46 5.76
CA SER A 220 -4.22 -11.25 5.87
C SER A 220 -3.08 -10.44 6.53
N TRP A 221 -3.06 -9.14 6.31
CA TRP A 221 -2.06 -8.24 6.89
C TRP A 221 -2.35 -7.84 8.34
N LEU A 222 -3.62 -7.68 8.73
CA LEU A 222 -4.03 -7.51 10.12
C LEU A 222 -3.71 -8.79 10.90
N ASP A 223 -3.90 -9.97 10.31
CA ASP A 223 -3.43 -11.23 10.90
C ASP A 223 -1.90 -11.20 11.13
N MET A 224 -1.12 -10.65 10.20
CA MET A 224 0.33 -10.45 10.38
C MET A 224 0.67 -9.46 11.51
N VAL A 225 -0.02 -8.32 11.56
CA VAL A 225 0.16 -7.30 12.60
C VAL A 225 -0.23 -7.87 13.97
N MET A 226 -1.29 -8.66 14.04
CA MET A 226 -1.74 -9.33 15.27
C MET A 226 -0.79 -10.47 15.67
N LEU A 227 -0.26 -11.25 14.72
CA LEU A 227 0.79 -12.25 14.94
C LEU A 227 2.09 -11.62 15.47
N VAL A 228 2.46 -10.44 14.96
CA VAL A 228 3.62 -9.68 15.44
C VAL A 228 3.32 -9.05 16.80
N ARG A 229 2.09 -8.60 17.07
CA ARG A 229 1.67 -8.09 18.39
C ARG A 229 1.82 -9.15 19.49
N ASP A 230 1.47 -10.40 19.21
CA ASP A 230 1.57 -11.50 20.17
C ASP A 230 3.03 -11.93 20.44
N GLN A 231 3.98 -11.60 19.57
CA GLN A 231 5.42 -11.80 19.85
C GLN A 231 6.01 -10.75 20.83
N TYR A 232 5.26 -9.71 21.18
CA TYR A 232 5.74 -8.59 22.01
C TYR A 232 4.74 -8.10 23.07
N SER A 233 3.73 -8.91 23.44
CA SER A 233 3.08 -8.70 24.74
C SER A 233 4.02 -9.16 25.85
N PRO A 234 4.18 -8.38 26.94
CA PRO A 234 4.95 -8.80 28.12
C PRO A 234 4.37 -10.04 28.79
#